data_AF-A0A534XEM9-F1
#
_entry.id   AF-A0A534XEM9-F1
#
_cell.length_a   1.000
_cell.length_b   1.000
_cell.length_c   1.000
_cell.angle_alpha   90.00
_cell.angle_beta   90.00
_cell.angle_gamma   90.00
#
_symmetry.space_group_name_H-M   'P 1'
#
loop_
_entity.id
_entity.type
_entity.pdbx_description
1 polymer ?
#
loop_
_entity_poly.entity_id
_entity_poly.type
_entity_poly.pdbx_seq_one_letter_code
_entity_poly.pdbx_strand_id
1 'polypeptide(L)'
;MQFLRNHRDAIAAMDFFTVPTATFRVLYVWFAIDHAKRRVLDFDVTARPAAAWVVQQLREAFPHDSAMRHLIIDRDAIFSDRVLTTVSALGLRPARTAFRSPWQNGIAERWVGSVRRELLDHSVVFNERHLRRLVGEYVAYYHQDRTHYALEKETPSGRLPSASQGAGAAIVLAGGWAVCITGTTGLRRSMGG
;
A
#
# COMPACT_ATOMS: atom_id res chain seq x y z
N MET A 1 4.40 17.06 -26.16
CA MET A 1 2.97 16.97 -25.75
C MET A 1 2.87 16.26 -24.40
N GLN A 2 3.05 16.98 -23.31
CA GLN A 2 3.07 16.43 -21.94
C GLN A 2 2.34 17.39 -21.00
N PHE A 3 1.01 17.36 -21.01
CA PHE A 3 0.21 18.26 -20.19
C PHE A 3 -1.02 17.60 -19.54
N LEU A 4 -1.39 16.38 -19.97
CA LEU A 4 -2.63 15.70 -19.53
C LEU A 4 -2.39 14.44 -18.69
N ARG A 5 -1.18 14.25 -18.13
CA ARG A 5 -0.85 13.05 -17.34
C ARG A 5 -0.55 13.28 -15.86
N ASN A 6 -0.74 14.50 -15.32
CA ASN A 6 -0.29 14.83 -13.96
C ASN A 6 -1.40 15.19 -12.95
N HIS A 7 -2.69 15.16 -13.32
CA HIS A 7 -3.77 15.52 -12.38
C HIS A 7 -4.07 14.44 -11.33
N ARG A 8 -3.59 13.21 -11.53
CA ARG A 8 -3.67 12.15 -10.50
C ARG A 8 -2.57 12.28 -9.44
N ASP A 9 -1.48 12.98 -9.75
CA ASP A 9 -0.26 13.05 -8.93
C ASP A 9 -0.32 14.14 -7.85
N ALA A 10 -1.48 14.78 -7.70
CA ALA A 10 -1.72 15.86 -6.74
C ALA A 10 -2.92 15.57 -5.81
N ILE A 11 -3.27 14.30 -5.63
CA ILE A 11 -4.37 13.88 -4.76
C ILE A 11 -3.79 13.15 -3.55
N ALA A 12 -4.03 13.69 -2.36
CA ALA A 12 -3.79 13.02 -1.09
C ALA A 12 -5.11 12.57 -0.47
N ALA A 13 -5.10 11.50 0.32
CA ALA A 13 -6.15 11.19 1.27
C ALA A 13 -5.62 11.35 2.69
N MET A 14 -6.49 11.74 3.61
CA MET A 14 -6.27 11.53 5.03
C MET A 14 -7.35 10.60 5.59
N ASP A 15 -6.97 9.79 6.57
CA ASP A 15 -7.91 8.95 7.29
C ASP A 15 -7.41 8.69 8.73
N PHE A 16 -8.27 8.10 9.54
CA PHE A 16 -7.97 7.66 10.90
C PHE A 16 -8.19 6.16 11.03
N PHE A 17 -7.35 5.50 11.82
CA PHE A 17 -7.67 4.16 12.32
C PHE A 17 -7.40 4.05 13.82
N THR A 18 -8.11 3.14 14.45
CA THR A 18 -8.05 2.93 15.90
C THR A 18 -7.20 1.72 16.25
N VAL A 19 -6.47 1.83 17.35
CA VAL A 19 -5.62 0.76 17.89
C VAL A 19 -5.93 0.61 19.38
N PRO A 20 -6.44 -0.55 19.82
CA PRO A 20 -6.60 -0.84 21.23
C PRO A 20 -5.24 -1.06 21.90
N THR A 21 -5.09 -0.56 23.11
CA THR A 21 -3.89 -0.76 23.94
C THR A 21 -4.09 -1.90 24.94
N ALA A 22 -2.99 -2.40 25.53
CA ALA A 22 -3.01 -3.37 26.62
C ALA A 22 -3.85 -2.92 27.83
N THR A 23 -4.00 -1.60 28.01
CA THR A 23 -4.82 -1.00 29.07
C THR A 23 -6.28 -0.78 28.67
N PHE A 24 -6.73 -1.38 27.57
CA PHE A 24 -8.08 -1.21 26.99
C PHE A 24 -8.45 0.24 26.62
N ARG A 25 -7.46 1.12 26.52
CA ARG A 25 -7.63 2.45 25.92
C ARG A 25 -7.52 2.37 24.41
N VAL A 26 -8.25 3.23 23.70
CA VAL A 26 -8.17 3.37 22.25
C VAL A 26 -7.26 4.54 21.90
N LEU A 27 -6.29 4.29 21.02
CA LEU A 27 -5.49 5.32 20.38
C LEU A 27 -5.94 5.49 18.94
N TYR A 28 -5.88 6.72 18.45
CA TYR A 28 -6.16 7.09 17.08
C TYR A 28 -4.84 7.35 16.38
N VAL A 29 -4.67 6.74 15.22
CA VAL A 29 -3.58 7.03 14.30
C VAL A 29 -4.16 7.81 13.14
N TRP A 30 -3.71 9.06 13.01
CA TRP A 30 -3.95 9.88 11.84
C TRP A 30 -2.85 9.63 10.82
N PHE A 31 -3.20 9.60 9.54
CA PHE A 31 -2.22 9.54 8.47
C PHE A 31 -2.71 10.24 7.22
N ALA A 32 -1.76 10.71 6.42
CA ALA A 32 -1.97 11.21 5.07
C ALA A 32 -1.21 10.36 4.06
N ILE A 33 -1.81 10.06 2.91
CA ILE A 33 -1.24 9.23 1.85
C ILE A 33 -1.42 9.88 0.49
N ASP A 34 -0.34 9.96 -0.29
CA ASP A 34 -0.38 10.34 -1.70
C ASP A 34 -1.01 9.18 -2.50
N HIS A 35 -2.11 9.39 -3.22
CA HIS A 35 -2.79 8.32 -3.94
C HIS A 35 -2.01 7.77 -5.13
N ALA A 36 -1.31 8.62 -5.87
CA ALA A 36 -0.62 8.21 -7.09
C ALA A 36 0.62 7.39 -6.75
N LYS A 37 1.41 7.91 -5.81
CA LYS A 37 2.62 7.24 -5.33
C LYS A 37 2.32 6.22 -4.25
N ARG A 38 1.08 6.19 -3.75
CA ARG A 38 0.62 5.37 -2.62
C ARG A 38 1.65 5.40 -1.48
N ARG A 39 2.15 6.59 -1.17
CA ARG A 39 3.23 6.83 -0.19
C ARG A 39 2.64 7.59 0.97
N VAL A 40 2.85 7.10 2.19
CA VAL A 40 2.48 7.84 3.40
C VAL A 40 3.27 9.16 3.41
N LEU A 41 2.55 10.27 3.42
CA LEU A 41 3.09 11.62 3.47
C LEU A 41 3.52 11.95 4.90
N ASP A 42 2.62 11.70 5.84
CA ASP A 42 2.83 11.94 7.26
C ASP A 42 1.86 11.11 8.11
N PHE A 43 2.16 10.96 9.40
CA PHE A 43 1.29 10.30 10.37
C PHE A 43 1.56 10.81 11.79
N ASP A 44 0.54 10.75 12.65
CA ASP A 44 0.72 10.97 14.08
C ASP A 44 -0.32 10.18 14.89
N VAL A 45 -0.05 10.00 16.18
CA VAL A 45 -0.86 9.22 17.11
C VAL A 45 -1.38 10.11 18.21
N THR A 46 -2.63 9.93 18.59
CA THR A 46 -3.23 10.65 19.72
C THR A 46 -4.29 9.81 20.42
N ALA A 47 -4.41 9.96 21.73
CA ALA A 47 -5.57 9.47 22.46
C ALA A 47 -6.82 10.35 22.27
N ARG A 48 -6.64 11.61 21.82
CA ARG A 48 -7.71 12.62 21.72
C ARG A 48 -7.60 13.40 20.41
N PRO A 49 -8.21 12.92 19.32
CA PRO A 49 -8.14 13.55 18.00
C PRO A 49 -9.06 14.79 17.92
N ALA A 50 -8.75 15.84 18.67
CA ALA A 50 -9.51 17.10 18.62
C ALA A 50 -9.22 17.89 17.33
N ALA A 51 -10.17 18.70 16.86
CA ALA A 51 -10.02 19.48 15.63
C ALA A 51 -8.76 20.36 15.58
N ALA A 52 -8.36 20.97 16.71
CA ALA A 52 -7.14 21.78 16.78
C ALA A 52 -5.88 20.93 16.54
N TRP A 53 -5.86 19.70 17.06
CA TRP A 53 -4.77 18.76 16.82
C TRP A 53 -4.75 18.33 15.34
N VAL A 54 -5.90 18.01 14.74
CA VAL A 54 -5.98 17.67 13.31
C VAL A 54 -5.48 18.81 12.43
N VAL A 55 -5.83 20.06 12.76
CA VAL A 55 -5.33 21.25 12.06
C VAL A 55 -3.80 21.35 12.13
N GLN A 56 -3.19 20.99 13.26
CA GLN A 56 -1.75 20.96 13.38
C GLN A 56 -1.12 19.91 12.45
N GLN A 57 -1.67 18.69 12.45
CA GLN A 57 -1.20 17.61 11.57
C GLN A 57 -1.30 17.99 10.09
N LEU A 58 -2.36 18.70 9.70
CA LEU A 58 -2.51 19.18 8.32
C LEU A 58 -1.45 20.21 7.94
N ARG A 59 -1.03 21.06 8.87
CA ARG A 59 0.04 22.04 8.61
C ARG A 59 1.40 21.36 8.48
N GLU A 60 1.64 20.32 9.27
CA GLU A 60 2.88 19.54 9.23
C GLU A 60 2.98 18.71 7.94
N ALA A 61 1.90 18.03 7.58
CA ALA A 61 1.87 17.17 6.39
C ALA A 61 1.78 17.94 5.06
N PHE A 62 1.17 19.12 5.06
CA PHE A 62 0.99 19.95 3.87
C PHE A 62 1.52 21.37 4.07
N PRO A 63 2.84 21.57 3.93
CA PRO A 63 3.42 22.90 3.83
C PRO A 63 2.82 23.67 2.65
N HIS A 64 2.92 25.01 2.66
CA HIS A 64 2.33 25.89 1.63
C HIS A 64 2.75 25.55 0.18
N ASP A 65 3.94 24.98 0.00
CA ASP A 65 4.46 24.56 -1.32
C ASP A 65 4.17 23.09 -1.66
N SER A 66 3.20 22.46 -0.99
CA SER A 66 2.85 21.08 -1.27
C SER A 66 2.39 20.92 -2.73
N ALA A 67 2.93 19.91 -3.41
CA ALA A 67 2.50 19.56 -4.77
C ALA A 67 1.05 19.04 -4.82
N MET A 68 0.45 18.72 -3.67
CA MET A 68 -0.92 18.24 -3.56
C MET A 68 -1.91 19.40 -3.76
N ARG A 69 -2.98 19.13 -4.50
CA ARG A 69 -4.02 20.11 -4.86
C ARG A 69 -5.41 19.70 -4.35
N HIS A 70 -5.60 18.41 -4.13
CA HIS A 70 -6.84 17.83 -3.64
C HIS A 70 -6.55 16.97 -2.42
N LEU A 71 -7.42 17.09 -1.43
CA LEU A 71 -7.35 16.31 -0.21
C LEU A 71 -8.68 15.58 -0.01
N ILE A 72 -8.64 14.27 -0.15
CA ILE A 72 -9.76 13.38 0.15
C ILE A 72 -9.81 13.19 1.65
N ILE A 73 -11.00 13.40 2.22
CA ILE A 73 -11.21 13.29 3.66
C ILE A 73 -12.41 12.39 3.88
N ASP A 74 -12.23 11.36 4.71
CA ASP A 74 -13.33 10.46 5.03
C ASP A 74 -14.36 11.09 5.97
N ARG A 75 -15.61 10.66 5.83
CA ARG A 75 -16.80 11.31 6.40
C ARG A 75 -16.87 11.22 7.94
N ASP A 76 -16.24 10.22 8.52
CA ASP A 76 -16.26 9.95 9.96
C ASP A 76 -15.13 10.66 10.73
N ALA A 77 -14.21 11.31 10.01
CA ALA A 77 -13.07 12.02 10.59
C ALA A 77 -13.50 13.39 11.16
N ILE A 78 -14.07 13.40 12.37
CA ILE A 78 -14.05 14.52 13.35
C ILE A 78 -14.06 15.90 12.68
N PHE A 79 -15.12 16.12 11.91
CA PHE A 79 -15.21 17.30 11.07
C PHE A 79 -15.73 18.48 11.87
N SER A 80 -14.93 19.53 11.95
CA SER A 80 -15.41 20.87 12.29
C SER A 80 -15.11 21.81 11.12
N ASP A 81 -15.90 22.86 10.95
CA ASP A 81 -15.68 23.89 9.92
C ASP A 81 -14.25 24.47 9.97
N ARG A 82 -13.63 24.43 11.15
CA ARG A 82 -12.23 24.83 11.35
C ARG A 82 -11.23 24.00 10.55
N VAL A 83 -11.45 22.68 10.44
CA VAL A 83 -10.59 21.78 9.65
C VAL A 83 -10.72 22.12 8.17
N LEU A 84 -11.95 22.26 7.66
CA LEU A 84 -12.19 22.61 6.25
C LEU A 84 -11.61 23.98 5.89
N THR A 85 -11.79 24.97 6.77
CA THR A 85 -11.22 26.31 6.59
C THR A 85 -9.70 26.25 6.53
N THR A 86 -9.07 25.43 7.37
CA THR A 86 -7.61 25.23 7.35
C THR A 86 -7.16 24.57 6.05
N VAL A 87 -7.85 23.52 5.59
CA VAL A 87 -7.53 22.85 4.32
C VAL A 87 -7.58 23.84 3.15
N SER A 88 -8.62 24.67 3.08
CA SER A 88 -8.72 25.74 2.07
C SER A 88 -7.61 26.79 2.22
N ALA A 89 -7.25 27.18 3.45
CA ALA A 89 -6.16 28.12 3.71
C ALA A 89 -4.77 27.56 3.34
N LEU A 90 -4.60 26.23 3.31
CA LEU A 90 -3.40 25.56 2.82
C LEU A 90 -3.39 25.42 1.28
N GLY A 91 -4.36 25.98 0.57
CA GLY A 91 -4.47 25.88 -0.89
C GLY A 91 -4.99 24.53 -1.39
N LEU A 92 -5.43 23.66 -0.48
CA LEU A 92 -5.98 22.34 -0.81
C LEU A 92 -7.48 22.44 -1.04
N ARG A 93 -7.97 21.73 -2.06
CA ARG A 93 -9.41 21.58 -2.30
C ARG A 93 -9.92 20.35 -1.55
N PRO A 94 -10.72 20.50 -0.47
CA PRO A 94 -11.28 19.36 0.23
C PRO A 94 -12.28 18.64 -0.69
N ALA A 95 -12.03 17.38 -0.94
CA ALA A 95 -12.96 16.48 -1.59
C ALA A 95 -13.54 15.55 -0.52
N ARG A 96 -14.79 15.77 -0.11
CA ARG A 96 -15.48 14.81 0.75
C ARG A 96 -15.72 13.54 -0.06
N THR A 97 -15.42 12.38 0.51
CA THR A 97 -15.94 11.12 -0.05
C THR A 97 -17.47 11.23 -0.07
N ALA A 98 -18.05 11.32 -1.27
CA ALA A 98 -19.41 10.87 -1.43
C ALA A 98 -19.43 9.40 -0.99
N PHE A 99 -20.50 8.96 -0.33
CA PHE A 99 -20.73 7.60 0.19
C PHE A 99 -20.55 6.44 -0.83
N ARG A 100 -20.04 6.72 -2.04
CA ARG A 100 -19.98 5.81 -3.20
C ARG A 100 -18.65 5.81 -3.96
N SER A 101 -17.54 6.20 -3.33
CA SER A 101 -16.20 6.00 -3.94
C SER A 101 -15.24 5.14 -3.11
N PRO A 102 -15.59 3.86 -2.82
CA PRO A 102 -14.73 2.93 -2.09
C PRO A 102 -13.33 2.77 -2.71
N TRP A 103 -13.18 2.99 -4.03
CA TRP A 103 -11.89 2.78 -4.68
C TRP A 103 -10.84 3.83 -4.31
N GLN A 104 -11.28 5.06 -3.94
CA GLN A 104 -10.36 6.11 -3.51
C GLN A 104 -9.86 5.77 -2.12
N ASN A 105 -10.77 5.50 -1.17
CA ASN A 105 -10.35 5.04 0.16
C ASN A 105 -9.66 3.67 0.15
N GLY A 106 -9.88 2.84 -0.88
CA GLY A 106 -9.30 1.51 -0.98
C GLY A 106 -7.76 1.48 -1.01
N ILE A 107 -7.06 2.59 -1.24
CA ILE A 107 -5.60 2.66 -1.02
C ILE A 107 -5.28 2.81 0.48
N ALA A 108 -5.97 3.74 1.16
CA ALA A 108 -5.83 3.95 2.60
C ALA A 108 -6.27 2.70 3.38
N GLU A 109 -7.42 2.12 3.05
CA GLU A 109 -7.92 0.87 3.65
C GLU A 109 -6.96 -0.30 3.47
N ARG A 110 -6.35 -0.44 2.28
CA ARG A 110 -5.34 -1.48 2.05
C ARG A 110 -4.10 -1.25 2.89
N TRP A 111 -3.63 -0.02 2.99
CA TRP A 111 -2.47 0.31 3.83
C TRP A 111 -2.77 0.04 5.31
N VAL A 112 -3.93 0.46 5.83
CA VAL A 112 -4.38 0.13 7.19
C VAL A 112 -4.48 -1.38 7.40
N GLY A 113 -4.99 -2.12 6.42
CA GLY A 113 -5.04 -3.57 6.45
C GLY A 113 -3.65 -4.23 6.56
N SER A 114 -2.67 -3.72 5.82
CA SER A 114 -1.27 -4.16 5.92
C SER A 114 -0.67 -3.82 7.29
N VAL A 115 -0.85 -2.59 7.79
CA VAL A 115 -0.41 -2.20 9.15
C VAL A 115 -1.00 -3.14 10.20
N ARG A 116 -2.30 -3.46 10.10
CA ARG A 116 -2.96 -4.36 11.05
C ARG A 116 -2.34 -5.76 11.02
N ARG A 117 -2.22 -6.36 9.84
CA ARG A 117 -1.75 -7.74 9.67
C ARG A 117 -0.27 -7.92 9.95
N GLU A 118 0.55 -6.95 9.58
CA GLU A 118 2.01 -7.08 9.61
C GLU A 118 2.62 -6.52 10.90
N LEU A 119 1.97 -5.52 11.52
CA LEU A 119 2.46 -4.88 12.74
C LEU A 119 1.56 -5.18 13.95
N LEU A 120 0.27 -4.88 13.88
CA LEU A 120 -0.61 -4.88 15.07
C LEU A 120 -1.05 -6.28 15.51
N ASP A 121 -1.12 -7.25 14.60
CA ASP A 121 -1.42 -8.65 14.93
C ASP A 121 -0.27 -9.33 15.69
N HIS A 122 0.93 -8.71 15.70
CA HIS A 122 2.13 -9.25 16.32
C HIS A 122 2.70 -8.37 17.43
N SER A 123 2.09 -7.21 17.71
CA SER A 123 2.60 -6.26 18.71
C SER A 123 1.52 -5.80 19.68
N VAL A 124 1.87 -5.77 20.97
CA VAL A 124 0.99 -5.26 22.03
C VAL A 124 1.32 -3.79 22.29
N VAL A 125 0.35 -2.92 22.06
CA VAL A 125 0.53 -1.47 22.20
C VAL A 125 0.29 -1.02 23.64
N PHE A 126 1.23 -0.26 24.21
CA PHE A 126 1.16 0.17 25.62
C PHE A 126 0.68 1.60 25.78
N ASN A 127 1.16 2.52 24.94
CA ASN A 127 0.86 3.95 25.02
C ASN A 127 1.11 4.63 23.67
N GLU A 128 0.78 5.93 23.59
CA GLU A 128 0.91 6.75 22.39
C GLU A 128 2.35 6.80 21.84
N ARG A 129 3.34 6.99 22.72
CA ARG A 129 4.76 7.03 22.32
C ARG A 129 5.22 5.71 21.74
N HIS A 130 4.79 4.59 22.33
CA HIS A 130 5.11 3.26 21.83
C HIS A 130 4.50 3.05 20.44
N LEU A 131 3.20 3.36 20.28
CA LEU A 131 2.52 3.22 18.99
C LEU A 131 3.16 4.10 17.90
N ARG A 132 3.47 5.36 18.22
CA ARG A 132 4.13 6.29 17.29
C ARG A 132 5.46 5.73 16.79
N ARG A 133 6.26 5.13 17.68
CA ARG A 133 7.52 4.49 17.30
C ARG A 133 7.30 3.30 16.36
N LEU A 134 6.40 2.39 16.71
CA LEU A 134 6.10 1.20 15.91
C LEU A 134 5.59 1.57 14.51
N VAL A 135 4.65 2.52 14.42
CA VAL A 135 4.13 2.99 13.14
C VAL A 135 5.22 3.70 12.33
N GLY A 136 6.10 4.48 12.98
CA GLY A 136 7.22 5.13 12.30
C GLY A 136 8.22 4.16 11.70
N GLU A 137 8.60 3.12 12.46
CA GLU A 137 9.46 2.04 11.97
C GLU A 137 8.79 1.30 10.80
N TYR A 138 7.49 1.01 10.91
CA TYR A 138 6.73 0.38 9.83
C TYR A 138 6.62 1.26 8.58
N VAL A 139 6.38 2.56 8.71
CA VAL A 139 6.32 3.50 7.57
C VAL A 139 7.66 3.59 6.87
N ALA A 140 8.77 3.64 7.62
CA ALA A 140 10.11 3.62 7.05
C ALA A 140 10.37 2.32 6.26
N TYR A 141 9.99 1.17 6.83
CA TYR A 141 10.04 -0.11 6.13
C TYR A 141 9.17 -0.11 4.87
N TYR A 142 7.92 0.35 4.97
CA TYR A 142 6.97 0.42 3.85
C TYR A 142 7.48 1.28 2.70
N HIS A 143 8.16 2.40 2.99
CA HIS A 143 8.78 3.25 1.98
C HIS A 143 9.99 2.57 1.31
N GLN A 144 10.81 1.83 2.06
CA GLN A 144 11.94 1.07 1.51
C GLN A 144 11.46 -0.07 0.61
N ASP A 145 10.56 -0.92 1.11
CA ASP A 145 9.98 -2.03 0.36
C ASP A 145 9.31 -1.56 -0.95
N ARG A 146 8.62 -0.41 -0.92
CA ARG A 146 8.10 0.23 -2.15
C ARG A 146 9.16 0.65 -3.15
N THR A 147 10.29 1.14 -2.65
CA THR A 147 11.43 1.48 -3.48
C THR A 147 11.98 0.22 -4.16
N HIS A 148 12.04 -0.90 -3.44
CA HIS A 148 12.38 -2.21 -3.99
C HIS A 148 11.35 -2.72 -5.00
N TYR A 149 10.04 -2.65 -4.73
CA TYR A 149 9.01 -3.03 -5.72
C TYR A 149 8.96 -2.14 -6.97
N ALA A 150 9.44 -0.89 -6.88
CA ALA A 150 9.54 0.01 -8.03
C ALA A 150 10.83 -0.21 -8.82
N LEU A 151 11.93 -0.60 -8.16
CA LEU A 151 13.24 -0.88 -8.77
C LEU A 151 13.35 -2.33 -9.32
N GLU A 152 12.66 -3.29 -8.72
CA GLU A 152 12.71 -4.72 -9.10
C GLU A 152 11.58 -5.14 -10.06
N LYS A 153 10.88 -4.17 -10.65
CA LYS A 153 9.88 -4.42 -11.70
C LYS A 153 10.30 -4.04 -13.11
N GLU A 154 11.62 -4.00 -13.37
CA GLU A 154 12.04 -4.49 -14.68
C GLU A 154 11.87 -6.01 -14.67
N THR A 155 10.87 -6.45 -15.43
CA THR A 155 10.62 -7.88 -15.66
C THR A 155 11.90 -8.46 -16.25
N PRO A 156 12.58 -9.44 -15.64
CA PRO A 156 13.58 -10.20 -16.37
C PRO A 156 12.80 -10.90 -17.49
N SER A 157 13.14 -10.55 -18.72
CA SER A 157 12.59 -11.12 -19.94
C SER A 157 12.22 -12.60 -19.80
N GLY A 158 10.96 -12.90 -20.14
CA GLY A 158 10.60 -14.16 -20.78
C GLY A 158 10.30 -15.36 -19.87
N ARG A 159 9.18 -15.32 -19.13
CA ARG A 159 8.46 -16.57 -18.86
C ARG A 159 7.54 -16.87 -20.05
N LEU A 160 8.02 -17.69 -20.99
CA LEU A 160 7.13 -18.31 -21.98
C LEU A 160 6.09 -19.16 -21.24
N PRO A 161 4.83 -19.22 -21.71
CA PRO A 161 3.78 -19.97 -21.05
C PRO A 161 4.15 -21.46 -21.03
N SER A 162 4.09 -22.06 -19.85
CA SER A 162 4.14 -23.51 -19.69
C SER A 162 2.89 -24.09 -20.37
N ALA A 163 3.09 -24.71 -21.53
CA ALA A 163 2.20 -25.77 -22.00
C ALA A 163 2.43 -26.98 -21.09
N SER A 164 1.34 -27.46 -20.50
CA SER A 164 1.34 -28.64 -19.67
C SER A 164 1.54 -29.90 -20.51
N GLN A 165 2.23 -30.87 -19.88
CA GLN A 165 2.19 -32.33 -20.09
C GLN A 165 3.30 -32.95 -20.95
N GLY A 166 3.99 -33.92 -20.35
CA GLY A 166 4.46 -35.11 -21.07
C GLY A 166 5.90 -35.55 -20.79
N ALA A 167 6.05 -36.45 -19.81
CA ALA A 167 7.02 -37.55 -19.76
C ALA A 167 8.53 -37.31 -19.99
N GLY A 168 9.26 -37.38 -18.87
CA GLY A 168 10.58 -38.00 -18.67
C GLY A 168 11.58 -38.15 -19.82
N ALA A 169 12.68 -37.40 -19.72
CA ALA A 169 14.01 -37.83 -20.15
C ALA A 169 15.05 -37.09 -19.31
N ALA A 170 15.80 -37.81 -18.47
CA ALA A 170 16.96 -37.26 -17.77
C ALA A 170 18.17 -37.34 -18.71
N ILE A 171 18.79 -36.18 -18.99
CA ILE A 171 20.07 -36.10 -19.69
C ILE A 171 21.10 -35.61 -18.67
N VAL A 172 22.03 -36.51 -18.32
CA VAL A 172 23.22 -36.18 -17.51
C VAL A 172 24.32 -35.73 -18.48
N LEU A 173 24.84 -34.52 -18.30
CA LEU A 173 25.95 -33.99 -19.08
C LEU A 173 27.27 -34.33 -18.38
N ALA A 174 28.08 -35.19 -19.01
CA ALA A 174 29.50 -35.32 -18.70
C ALA A 174 30.30 -35.03 -19.98
N GLY A 175 31.19 -34.04 -19.90
CA GLY A 175 32.33 -33.91 -20.81
C GLY A 175 32.01 -33.84 -22.31
N GLY A 176 31.47 -32.71 -22.76
CA GLY A 176 31.87 -32.13 -24.05
C GLY A 176 31.54 -32.87 -25.34
N TRP A 177 30.63 -33.85 -25.41
CA TRP A 177 30.01 -34.32 -26.67
C TRP A 177 28.59 -34.84 -26.38
N ALA A 178 27.57 -34.38 -27.10
CA ALA A 178 26.20 -34.89 -26.95
C ALA A 178 25.94 -36.03 -27.96
N VAL A 179 25.72 -37.24 -27.44
CA VAL A 179 25.18 -38.38 -28.20
C VAL A 179 23.70 -38.53 -27.85
N CYS A 180 22.82 -38.47 -28.85
CA CYS A 180 21.39 -38.77 -28.69
C CYS A 180 21.15 -40.27 -28.84
N ILE A 181 20.57 -40.91 -27.81
CA ILE A 181 20.09 -42.29 -27.87
C ILE A 181 18.55 -42.24 -27.85
N THR A 182 17.91 -42.52 -28.99
CA THR A 182 16.46 -42.72 -29.05
C THR A 182 16.11 -44.18 -28.76
N GLY A 183 15.53 -44.43 -27.59
CA GLY A 183 14.98 -45.74 -27.23
C GLY A 183 13.53 -45.90 -27.73
N THR A 184 13.34 -46.70 -28.76
CA THR A 184 12.05 -47.21 -29.26
C THR A 184 11.71 -48.56 -28.62
N THR A 185 10.56 -48.66 -27.93
CA THR A 185 9.74 -49.89 -27.73
C THR A 185 8.47 -49.48 -26.96
N GLY A 186 7.21 -49.74 -27.35
CA GLY A 186 6.62 -50.72 -28.27
C GLY A 186 5.97 -51.87 -27.50
N LEU A 187 4.66 -51.80 -27.19
CA LEU A 187 3.69 -52.93 -27.11
C LEU A 187 2.32 -52.39 -26.61
N ARG A 188 1.20 -52.35 -27.36
CA ARG A 188 0.31 -53.40 -27.93
C ARG A 188 -1.00 -53.57 -27.11
N ARG A 189 -2.13 -53.39 -27.80
CA ARG A 189 -3.25 -54.34 -28.04
C ARG A 189 -4.68 -53.94 -27.58
N SER A 190 -5.60 -54.07 -28.56
CA SER A 190 -7.04 -54.46 -28.49
C SER A 190 -8.06 -53.44 -27.94
N MET A 191 -9.31 -53.31 -28.42
CA MET A 191 -10.14 -54.09 -29.36
C MET A 191 -11.47 -53.33 -29.63
N GLY A 192 -12.13 -53.61 -30.76
CA GLY A 192 -13.57 -53.38 -31.01
C GLY A 192 -13.86 -52.18 -31.92
N GLY A 193 -14.56 -52.28 -33.04
CA GLY A 193 -15.23 -53.39 -33.73
C GLY A 193 -15.71 -52.86 -35.09
#